data_AF-A0A657PWV7-F1
#
_entry.id   AF-A0A657PWV7-F1
#
_cell.length_a   1.000
_cell.length_b   1.000
_cell.length_c   1.000
_cell.angle_alpha   90.00
_cell.angle_beta   90.00
_cell.angle_gamma   90.00
#
_symmetry.space_group_name_H-M   'P 1'
#
loop_
_entity.id
_entity.type
_entity.pdbx_description
1 polymer ?
#
loop_
_entity_poly.entity_id
_entity_poly.type
_entity_poly.pdbx_seq_one_letter_code
_entity_poly.pdbx_strand_id
1 'polypeptide(L)'
;MPSSAVELDHTSCRLGKWYYGQGREYCGVPLFDKLEAPHRRLHEIGAELVEAANRGADGARITSLMRSLSEQSAQVIRILQELENNELSQLQQEHPELVAILLQKGVG
;
A
#
# COMPACT_ATOMS: atom_id res chain seq x y z
N MET A 1 -7.71 -23.26 -13.21
CA MET A 1 -7.07 -22.02 -12.74
C MET A 1 -6.75 -22.22 -11.26
N PRO A 2 -5.49 -22.13 -10.79
CA PRO A 2 -5.27 -22.13 -9.35
C PRO A 2 -5.97 -20.89 -8.79
N SER A 3 -6.79 -21.11 -7.78
CA SER A 3 -7.47 -20.06 -7.03
C SER A 3 -6.42 -19.06 -6.59
N SER A 4 -6.59 -17.79 -6.94
CA SER A 4 -5.83 -16.70 -6.34
C SER A 4 -6.21 -16.64 -4.86
N ALA A 5 -5.62 -17.53 -4.06
CA ALA A 5 -5.55 -17.35 -2.64
C ALA A 5 -4.96 -15.96 -2.47
N VAL A 6 -5.78 -15.02 -2.01
CA VAL A 6 -5.33 -13.71 -1.56
C VAL A 6 -4.11 -14.01 -0.70
N GLU A 7 -2.92 -13.54 -1.08
CA GLU A 7 -1.72 -13.71 -0.26
C GLU A 7 -2.04 -12.99 1.06
N LEU A 8 -2.47 -13.73 2.09
CA LEU A 8 -2.83 -13.19 3.40
C LEU A 8 -1.60 -12.78 4.20
N ASP A 9 -0.41 -13.16 3.72
CA ASP A 9 0.86 -12.70 4.23
C ASP A 9 1.24 -11.37 3.57
N HIS A 10 1.27 -10.29 4.37
CA HIS A 10 1.63 -8.95 3.92
C HIS A 10 3.09 -8.88 3.44
N THR A 11 3.98 -9.77 3.87
CA THR A 11 5.38 -9.78 3.44
C THR A 11 5.57 -10.39 2.05
N SER A 12 4.66 -11.29 1.65
CA SER A 12 4.72 -12.00 0.37
C SER A 12 4.11 -11.21 -0.78
N CYS A 13 3.26 -10.23 -0.51
CA CYS A 13 2.63 -9.41 -1.55
C CYS A 13 3.66 -8.51 -2.26
N ARG A 14 3.30 -7.94 -3.42
CA ARG A 14 4.19 -7.04 -4.18
C ARG A 14 4.68 -5.85 -3.34
N LEU A 15 3.79 -5.25 -2.53
CA LEU A 15 4.17 -4.15 -1.65
C LEU A 15 5.10 -4.61 -0.52
N GLY A 16 4.84 -5.77 0.08
CA GLY A 16 5.71 -6.36 1.11
C GLY A 16 7.10 -6.66 0.59
N LYS A 17 7.20 -7.30 -0.58
CA LYS A 17 8.47 -7.58 -1.24
C LYS A 17 9.29 -6.30 -1.49
N TRP A 18 8.64 -5.20 -1.86
CA TRP A 18 9.29 -3.91 -1.97
C TRP A 18 9.68 -3.35 -0.59
N TYR A 19 8.75 -3.29 0.37
CA TYR A 19 8.96 -2.71 1.70
C TYR A 19 10.13 -3.37 2.46
N TYR A 20 10.19 -4.70 2.47
CA TYR A 20 11.26 -5.44 3.15
C TYR A 20 12.52 -5.62 2.28
N GLY A 21 12.43 -5.33 0.98
CA GLY A 21 13.53 -5.41 0.01
C GLY A 21 14.08 -4.04 -0.33
N GLN A 22 13.95 -3.62 -1.59
CA GLN A 22 14.51 -2.37 -2.11
C GLN A 22 14.04 -1.13 -1.33
N GLY A 23 12.80 -1.10 -0.85
CA GLY A 23 12.24 0.01 -0.09
C GLY A 23 12.98 0.30 1.22
N ARG A 24 13.82 -0.62 1.72
CA ARG A 24 14.68 -0.39 2.89
C ARG A 24 15.65 0.78 2.74
N GLU A 25 15.90 1.25 1.52
CA GLU A 25 16.64 2.49 1.24
C GLU A 25 15.96 3.72 1.87
N TYR A 26 14.64 3.67 2.11
CA TYR A 26 13.85 4.72 2.75
C TYR A 26 13.68 4.53 4.28
N CYS A 27 14.37 3.56 4.89
CA CYS A 27 14.29 3.37 6.34
C CYS A 27 14.66 4.66 7.10
N GLY A 28 13.83 5.05 8.06
CA GLY A 28 13.98 6.30 8.80
C GLY A 28 13.25 7.49 8.17
N VAL A 29 12.71 7.35 6.95
CA VAL A 29 11.72 8.30 6.42
C VAL A 29 10.39 8.07 7.14
N PRO A 30 9.82 9.07 7.85
CA PRO A 30 8.66 8.85 8.71
C PRO A 30 7.43 8.27 8.00
N LEU A 31 7.21 8.60 6.72
CA LEU A 31 6.11 8.04 5.93
C LEU A 31 6.34 6.58 5.56
N PHE A 32 7.59 6.22 5.23
CA PHE A 32 7.95 4.83 4.96
C PHE A 32 7.74 3.97 6.21
N ASP A 33 8.22 4.41 7.37
CA ASP A 33 8.07 3.65 8.62
C ASP A 33 6.59 3.48 9.03
N LYS A 34 5.74 4.49 8.74
CA LYS A 34 4.29 4.44 9.01
C LYS A 34 3.51 3.49 8.10
N LEU A 35 4.08 3.05 6.97
CA LEU A 35 3.39 2.23 5.98
C LEU A 35 3.11 0.81 6.46
N GLU A 36 4.00 0.23 7.28
CA GLU A 36 3.93 -1.19 7.64
C GLU A 36 2.65 -1.54 8.40
N ALA A 37 2.26 -0.72 9.38
CA ALA A 37 1.12 -1.01 10.24
C ALA A 37 -0.21 -1.12 9.48
N PRO A 38 -0.64 -0.12 8.65
CA PRO A 38 -1.87 -0.24 7.87
C PRO A 38 -1.78 -1.31 6.78
N HIS A 39 -0.59 -1.56 6.24
CA HIS A 39 -0.37 -2.65 5.29
C HIS A 39 -0.58 -4.03 5.92
N ARG A 40 0.02 -4.29 7.09
CA ARG A 40 -0.22 -5.52 7.86
C ARG A 40 -1.69 -5.66 8.23
N ARG A 41 -2.32 -4.58 8.70
CA ARG A 41 -3.74 -4.61 9.10
C ARG A 41 -4.68 -4.91 7.92
N LEU A 42 -4.38 -4.41 6.72
CA LEU A 42 -5.11 -4.74 5.49
C LEU A 42 -5.18 -6.27 5.29
N HIS A 43 -4.04 -6.94 5.39
CA HIS A 43 -3.95 -8.39 5.19
C HIS A 43 -4.62 -9.18 6.32
N GLU A 44 -4.50 -8.73 7.57
CA GLU A 44 -5.23 -9.32 8.71
C GLU A 44 -6.75 -9.28 8.50
N ILE A 45 -7.30 -8.14 8.06
CA ILE A 45 -8.74 -8.02 7.77
C ILE A 45 -9.14 -8.93 6.60
N GLY A 46 -8.27 -9.07 5.59
CA GLY A 46 -8.47 -10.01 4.49
C GLY A 46 -8.61 -11.45 4.99
N ALA A 47 -7.77 -11.86 5.96
CA ALA A 47 -7.84 -13.17 6.58
C ALA A 47 -9.12 -13.35 7.41
N GLU A 48 -9.48 -12.35 8.21
CA GLU A 48 -10.73 -12.32 8.97
C GLU A 48 -11.96 -12.44 8.05
N LEU A 49 -11.94 -11.80 6.88
CA LEU A 49 -13.02 -11.85 5.89
C LEU A 49 -13.17 -13.25 5.27
N VAL A 50 -12.06 -13.88 4.88
CA VAL A 50 -12.07 -15.26 4.35
C VAL A 50 -12.57 -16.23 5.42
N GLU A 51 -12.10 -16.10 6.65
CA GLU A 51 -12.56 -16.94 7.76
C GLU A 51 -14.05 -16.75 8.06
N ALA A 52 -14.53 -15.50 8.12
CA ALA A 52 -15.94 -15.19 8.34
C ALA A 52 -16.83 -15.78 7.24
N ALA A 53 -16.42 -15.67 5.97
CA ALA A 53 -17.14 -16.26 4.85
C ALA A 53 -17.19 -17.80 4.95
N ASN A 54 -16.06 -18.44 5.27
CA ASN A 54 -15.98 -19.91 5.42
C ASN A 54 -16.83 -20.42 6.59
N ARG A 55 -17.01 -19.62 7.65
CA ARG A 55 -17.86 -19.95 8.80
C ARG A 55 -19.35 -19.58 8.60
N GLY A 56 -19.72 -19.03 7.44
CA GLY A 56 -21.10 -18.61 7.16
C GLY A 56 -21.57 -17.44 8.02
N ALA A 57 -20.67 -16.49 8.31
CA ALA A 57 -21.01 -15.28 9.05
C ALA A 57 -22.12 -14.48 8.32
N ASP A 58 -22.92 -13.75 9.09
CA ASP A 58 -24.00 -12.93 8.54
C ASP A 58 -23.49 -11.78 7.66
N GLY A 59 -24.41 -11.23 6.87
CA GLY A 59 -24.10 -10.13 5.95
C GLY A 59 -23.63 -8.85 6.65
N ALA A 60 -24.02 -8.63 7.92
CA ALA A 60 -23.60 -7.45 8.67
C ALA A 60 -22.11 -7.54 9.06
N ARG A 61 -21.66 -8.71 9.51
CA ARG A 61 -20.24 -8.97 9.81
C ARG A 61 -19.38 -8.87 8.56
N ILE A 62 -19.82 -9.46 7.44
CA ILE A 62 -19.12 -9.36 6.16
C ILE A 62 -19.01 -7.90 5.70
N THR A 63 -20.12 -7.16 5.73
CA THR A 63 -20.14 -5.74 5.33
C THR A 63 -19.21 -4.89 6.20
N SER A 64 -19.17 -5.14 7.51
CA SER A 64 -18.27 -4.44 8.43
C SER A 64 -16.81 -4.69 8.09
N LEU A 65 -16.43 -5.94 7.83
CA LEU A 65 -15.04 -6.30 7.48
C LEU A 65 -14.64 -5.70 6.12
N MET A 66 -15.52 -5.73 5.12
CA MET A 66 -15.27 -5.10 3.82
C MET A 66 -15.06 -3.59 3.92
N ARG A 67 -15.81 -2.91 4.78
CA ARG A 67 -15.61 -1.48 5.05
C ARG A 67 -14.23 -1.22 5.65
N SER A 68 -13.87 -1.95 6.72
CA SER A 68 -12.56 -1.81 7.35
C SER A 68 -11.40 -2.12 6.39
N LEU A 69 -11.56 -3.13 5.52
CA LEU A 69 -10.58 -3.45 4.49
C LEU A 69 -10.39 -2.27 3.52
N SER A 70 -11.50 -1.65 3.09
CA SER A 70 -11.47 -0.50 2.19
C SER A 70 -10.81 0.73 2.84
N GLU A 71 -11.08 0.98 4.12
CA GLU A 71 -10.47 2.06 4.89
C GLU A 71 -8.95 1.89 5.02
N GLN A 72 -8.49 0.68 5.34
CA GLN A 72 -7.06 0.38 5.43
C GLN A 72 -6.37 0.46 4.07
N SER A 73 -7.03 -0.01 3.00
CA SER A 73 -6.52 0.11 1.64
C SER A 73 -6.31 1.57 1.25
N ALA A 74 -7.30 2.42 1.54
CA ALA A 74 -7.21 3.86 1.29
C ALA A 74 -6.08 4.51 2.12
N GLN A 75 -5.81 4.04 3.34
CA GLN A 75 -4.70 4.54 4.16
C GLN A 75 -3.34 4.16 3.56
N VAL A 76 -3.15 2.90 3.13
CA VAL A 76 -1.92 2.46 2.45
C VAL A 76 -1.65 3.29 1.21
N ILE A 77 -2.68 3.48 0.36
CA ILE A 77 -2.56 4.27 -0.88
C ILE A 77 -2.18 5.71 -0.58
N ARG A 78 -2.82 6.35 0.41
CA ARG A 78 -2.49 7.74 0.79
C ARG A 78 -1.03 7.88 1.23
N ILE A 79 -0.52 6.97 2.06
CA ILE A 79 0.87 7.02 2.53
C ILE A 79 1.84 6.88 1.35
N LEU A 80 1.56 5.96 0.41
CA LEU A 80 2.40 5.79 -0.78
C LEU A 80 2.41 7.03 -1.67
N GLN A 81 1.25 7.65 -1.90
CA GLN A 81 1.14 8.90 -2.67
C GLN A 81 1.87 10.06 -1.98
N GLU A 82 1.76 10.16 -0.65
CA GLU A 82 2.49 11.17 0.12
C GLU A 82 4.01 10.93 0.08
N LEU A 83 4.46 9.68 0.13
CA LEU A 83 5.87 9.34 0.02
C LEU A 83 6.41 9.76 -1.36
N GLU A 84 5.73 9.36 -2.44
CA GLU A 84 6.08 9.72 -3.82
C GLU A 84 6.11 11.25 -4.03
N ASN A 85 5.09 11.96 -3.55
CA ASN A 85 5.02 13.42 -3.71
C ASN A 85 6.13 14.15 -2.97
N ASN A 86 6.54 13.67 -1.79
CA ASN A 86 7.65 14.26 -1.05
C ASN A 86 8.98 14.05 -1.77
N GLU A 87 9.22 12.85 -2.30
CA GLU A 87 10.43 12.55 -3.10
C GLU A 87 10.51 13.44 -4.34
N LEU A 88 9.41 13.54 -5.09
CA LEU A 88 9.33 14.37 -6.29
C LEU A 88 9.54 15.86 -5.95
N SER A 89 8.97 16.34 -4.84
CA SER A 89 9.14 17.72 -4.40
C SER A 89 10.59 18.02 -4.00
N GLN A 90 11.27 17.08 -3.34
CA GLN A 90 12.69 17.23 -3.00
C GLN A 90 13.56 17.27 -4.26
N LEU A 91 13.35 16.35 -5.21
CA LEU A 91 14.06 16.33 -6.49
C LEU A 91 13.83 17.62 -7.30
N GLN A 92 12.61 18.18 -7.27
CA GLN A 92 12.31 19.48 -7.90
C GLN A 92 13.08 20.63 -7.26
N GLN A 93 13.26 20.61 -5.94
CA GLN A 93 14.02 21.63 -5.22
C GLN A 93 15.53 21.51 -5.48
N GLU A 94 16.07 20.28 -5.52
CA GLU A 94 17.50 20.03 -5.74
C GLU A 94 17.92 20.22 -7.20
N HIS A 95 17.04 19.85 -8.14
CA HIS A 95 17.35 19.81 -9.57
C HIS A 95 16.19 20.33 -10.45
N PRO A 96 15.80 21.62 -10.33
CA PRO A 96 14.64 22.17 -11.02
C PRO A 96 14.73 22.05 -12.56
N GLU A 97 15.94 22.20 -13.11
CA GLU A 97 16.20 22.11 -14.55
C GLU A 97 15.97 20.70 -15.11
N LEU A 98 16.34 19.65 -14.35
CA LEU A 98 16.19 18.25 -14.79
C LEU A 98 14.73 17.80 -14.74
N VAL A 99 14.00 18.20 -13.70
CA VAL A 99 12.57 17.86 -13.59
C VAL A 99 11.75 18.56 -14.67
N ALA A 100 12.07 19.81 -15.01
CA ALA A 100 11.43 20.53 -16.11
C ALA A 100 11.57 19.79 -17.46
N ILE A 101 12.73 19.19 -17.74
CA ILE A 101 12.98 18.41 -18.96
C ILE A 101 12.17 17.11 -18.98
N LEU A 102 12.06 16.41 -17.85
CA LEU A 102 11.30 15.16 -17.74
C LEU A 102 9.79 15.39 -17.88
N LEU A 103 9.25 16.47 -17.30
CA LEU A 103 7.84 16.84 -17.43
C LEU A 103 7.48 17.31 -18.84
N GLN A 104 8.40 17.96 -19.57
CA GLN A 104 8.19 18.35 -20.97
C GLN A 104 8.20 17.16 -21.95
N LYS A 105 8.76 16.01 -21.57
CA LYS A 105 8.83 14.80 -22.40
C LYS A 105 7.66 13.83 -22.16
N GLY A 106 6.72 14.17 -21.28
CA GLY A 106 5.54 13.37 -20.92
C GLY A 106 4.25 13.70 -21.68
N VAL A 107 4.33 14.17 -22.93
CA VAL A 107 3.19 14.22 -23.86
C VAL A 107 3.65 13.69 -25.21
N GLY A 108 3.26 12.43 -25.48
CA GLY A 108 3.51 11.71 -26.72
C GLY A 108 2.98 10.29 -26.62
#